data_AF-A0A2D8RS72-F1
#
_entry.id   AF-A0A2D8RS72-F1
#
_cell.length_a   1.000
_cell.length_b   1.000
_cell.length_c   1.000
_cell.angle_alpha   90.00
_cell.angle_beta   90.00
_cell.angle_gamma   90.00
#
_symmetry.space_group_name_H-M   'P 1'
#
loop_
_entity.id
_entity.type
_entity.pdbx_description
1 polymer ?
#
loop_
_entity_poly.entity_id
_entity_poly.type
_entity_poly.pdbx_seq_one_letter_code
_entity_poly.pdbx_strand_id
1 'polypeptide(L)'
;MSNFRISAVKLSIESPNDALILNIVTIQDSENIETATANLVGPILLNRNTRIGKQIIISNHMKYSTKHPILSSASMLTQANELPRLALRILN
;
A
#
# COMPACT_ATOMS: atom_id res chain seq x y z
N MET A 1 -1.19 -22.34 13.60
CA MET A 1 -0.31 -21.16 13.77
C MET A 1 -0.42 -20.27 12.54
N SER A 2 -0.51 -18.93 12.70
CA SER A 2 -0.63 -18.03 11.54
C SER A 2 0.69 -17.91 10.78
N ASN A 3 0.63 -17.89 9.45
CA ASN A 3 1.80 -17.77 8.56
C ASN A 3 2.66 -16.51 8.82
N PHE A 4 2.05 -15.49 9.42
CA PHE A 4 2.72 -14.26 9.83
C PHE A 4 3.73 -14.50 10.95
N ARG A 5 3.38 -15.20 12.03
CA ARG A 5 4.28 -15.40 13.19
C ARG A 5 5.55 -16.15 12.79
N ILE A 6 5.42 -17.17 11.94
CA ILE A 6 6.57 -17.92 11.41
C ILE A 6 7.49 -17.00 10.60
N SER A 7 6.91 -16.11 9.82
CA SER A 7 7.69 -15.17 8.99
C SER A 7 8.37 -14.10 9.85
N ALA A 8 7.69 -13.55 10.86
CA ALA A 8 8.29 -12.59 11.78
C ALA A 8 9.51 -13.16 12.53
N VAL A 9 9.40 -14.40 13.03
CA VAL A 9 10.53 -15.10 13.68
C VAL A 9 11.69 -15.31 12.70
N LYS A 10 11.43 -15.76 11.47
CA LYS A 10 12.48 -15.96 10.45
C LYS A 10 13.15 -14.66 10.00
N LEU A 11 12.48 -13.53 10.16
CA LEU A 11 12.99 -12.21 9.79
C LEU A 11 13.54 -11.43 11.00
N SER A 12 13.63 -12.06 12.18
CA SER A 12 14.06 -11.42 13.43
C SER A 12 13.28 -10.13 13.76
N ILE A 13 11.97 -10.12 13.46
CA ILE A 13 11.08 -9.01 13.81
C ILE A 13 10.58 -9.23 15.23
N GLU A 14 11.00 -8.38 16.15
CA GLU A 14 10.66 -8.46 17.57
C GLU A 14 9.57 -7.46 17.95
N SER A 15 9.53 -6.32 17.23
CA SER A 15 8.55 -5.27 17.41
C SER A 15 8.00 -4.75 16.06
N PRO A 16 6.84 -4.09 16.05
CA PRO A 16 6.31 -3.46 14.83
C PRO A 16 7.27 -2.44 14.20
N ASN A 17 8.14 -1.80 14.97
CA ASN A 17 9.10 -0.82 14.47
C ASN A 17 10.19 -1.44 13.60
N ASP A 18 10.48 -2.72 13.79
CA ASP A 18 11.45 -3.44 12.95
C ASP A 18 10.87 -3.72 11.56
N ALA A 19 9.55 -3.82 11.45
CA ALA A 19 8.88 -4.19 10.22
C ALA A 19 8.74 -3.02 9.24
N LEU A 20 8.94 -3.33 7.97
CA LEU A 20 8.50 -2.58 6.80
C LEU A 20 7.59 -3.49 5.99
N ILE A 21 6.44 -2.97 5.57
CA ILE A 21 5.50 -3.66 4.68
C ILE A 21 5.49 -2.89 3.37
N LEU A 22 5.89 -3.55 2.29
CA LEU A 22 5.94 -2.98 0.95
C LEU A 22 5.07 -3.80 0.00
N ASN A 23 4.40 -3.16 -0.95
CA ASN A 23 3.69 -3.84 -2.02
C ASN A 23 4.41 -3.66 -3.35
N ILE A 24 4.31 -4.67 -4.21
CA ILE A 24 4.81 -4.58 -5.58
C ILE A 24 3.76 -3.90 -6.43
N VAL A 25 4.19 -2.89 -7.18
CA VAL A 25 3.37 -2.17 -8.15
C VAL A 25 3.65 -2.70 -9.54
N THR A 26 2.60 -3.01 -10.28
CA THR A 26 2.64 -3.31 -11.71
C THR A 26 2.23 -2.07 -12.48
N ILE A 27 3.19 -1.50 -13.20
CA ILE A 27 2.97 -0.46 -14.21
C ILE A 27 2.73 -1.19 -15.52
N GLN A 28 1.48 -1.19 -16.00
CA GLN A 28 1.09 -1.90 -17.22
C GLN A 28 1.48 -1.13 -18.48
N ASP A 29 1.37 0.19 -18.39
CA ASP A 29 1.75 1.15 -19.42
C ASP A 29 2.57 2.27 -18.76
N SER A 30 3.80 2.46 -19.21
CA SER A 30 4.70 3.49 -18.67
C SER A 30 4.26 4.91 -19.00
N GLU A 31 3.46 5.10 -20.06
CA GLU A 31 2.91 6.40 -20.44
C GLU A 31 1.60 6.69 -19.70
N ASN A 32 0.93 5.66 -19.18
CA ASN A 32 -0.33 5.78 -18.45
C ASN A 32 -0.28 5.16 -17.05
N ILE A 33 0.27 5.94 -16.11
CA ILE A 33 0.41 5.55 -14.70
C ILE A 33 -0.94 5.33 -14.00
N GLU A 34 -2.06 5.88 -14.51
CA GLU A 34 -3.39 5.73 -13.89
C GLU A 34 -3.85 4.26 -13.86
N THR A 35 -3.31 3.44 -14.76
CA THR A 35 -3.59 1.99 -14.82
C THR A 35 -2.71 1.16 -13.88
N ALA A 36 -1.83 1.79 -13.10
CA ALA A 36 -0.95 1.09 -12.17
C ALA A 36 -1.75 0.38 -11.07
N THR A 37 -1.34 -0.85 -10.78
CA THR A 37 -1.98 -1.67 -9.74
C THR A 37 -0.97 -2.17 -8.72
N ALA A 38 -1.39 -2.36 -7.47
CA ALA A 38 -0.59 -2.98 -6.41
C ALA A 38 -1.10 -4.39 -6.11
N ASN A 39 -0.17 -5.30 -5.84
CA ASN A 39 -0.50 -6.61 -5.30
C ASN A 39 -0.66 -6.53 -3.77
N LEU A 40 -1.91 -6.51 -3.29
CA LEU A 40 -2.22 -6.47 -1.85
C LEU A 40 -2.29 -7.86 -1.19
N VAL A 41 -2.30 -8.93 -1.99
CA VAL A 41 -2.30 -10.31 -1.48
C VAL A 41 -0.90 -10.74 -1.03
N GLY A 42 0.13 -10.25 -1.72
CA GLY A 42 1.51 -10.70 -1.56
C GLY A 42 2.48 -9.59 -1.16
N PRO A 43 2.36 -8.93 0.00
CA PRO A 43 3.31 -7.92 0.44
C PRO A 43 4.70 -8.51 0.72
N ILE A 44 5.71 -7.65 0.61
CA ILE A 44 7.06 -7.89 1.13
C ILE A 44 7.09 -7.44 2.58
N LEU A 45 7.35 -8.37 3.49
CA LEU A 45 7.68 -8.10 4.88
C LEU A 45 9.20 -8.03 5.00
N LEU A 46 9.72 -6.88 5.42
CA LEU A 46 11.15 -6.59 5.53
C LEU A 46 11.47 -6.17 6.96
N ASN A 47 12.55 -6.69 7.54
CA ASN A 47 13.11 -6.11 8.76
C ASN A 47 14.06 -4.98 8.36
N ARG A 48 13.80 -3.75 8.80
CA ARG A 48 14.60 -2.57 8.42
C ARG A 48 16.01 -2.57 9.02
N ASN A 49 16.19 -3.23 10.16
CA ASN A 49 17.47 -3.30 10.86
C ASN A 49 18.39 -4.33 10.19
N THR A 50 17.87 -5.53 9.93
CA THR A 50 18.66 -6.64 9.33
C THR A 50 18.67 -6.62 7.80
N ARG A 51 17.73 -5.89 7.18
CA ARG A 51 17.49 -5.84 5.72
C ARG A 51 17.12 -7.20 5.10
N ILE A 52 16.73 -8.16 5.94
CA ILE A 52 16.22 -9.46 5.48
C ILE A 52 14.72 -9.33 5.28
N GLY A 53 14.23 -9.75 4.11
CA GLY A 53 12.82 -9.67 3.77
C GLY A 53 12.29 -10.94 3.11
N LYS A 54 10.97 -11.07 3.09
CA LYS A 54 10.25 -12.17 2.46
C LYS A 54 8.91 -11.68 1.91
N GLN A 55 8.55 -12.15 0.72
CA GLN A 55 7.19 -12.00 0.23
C GLN A 55 6.27 -13.03 0.90
N ILE A 56 5.18 -12.57 1.49
CA ILE A 56 4.23 -13.40 2.24
C ILE A 56 2.84 -13.31 1.63
N ILE A 57 2.04 -14.38 1.71
CA ILE A 57 0.61 -14.34 1.41
C ILE A 57 -0.14 -14.01 2.71
N ILE A 58 -0.94 -12.94 2.71
CA ILE A 58 -1.72 -12.56 3.89
C ILE A 58 -2.87 -13.54 4.16
N SER A 59 -3.18 -13.75 5.43
CA SER A 59 -4.16 -14.76 5.85
C SER A 59 -5.58 -14.48 5.34
N ASN A 60 -5.96 -13.21 5.23
CA ASN A 60 -7.23 -12.74 4.71
C ASN A 60 -7.17 -12.36 3.22
N HIS A 61 -6.27 -12.98 2.44
CA HIS A 61 -6.05 -12.68 1.02
C HIS A 61 -7.33 -12.69 0.18
N MET A 62 -8.33 -13.49 0.53
CA MET A 62 -9.64 -13.52 -0.15
C MET A 62 -10.37 -12.16 -0.17
N LYS A 63 -10.01 -11.23 0.73
CA LYS A 63 -10.55 -9.87 0.78
C LYS A 63 -9.78 -8.85 -0.08
N TYR A 64 -8.69 -9.26 -0.71
CA TYR A 64 -7.78 -8.38 -1.42
C TYR A 64 -7.53 -8.85 -2.86
N SER A 65 -7.06 -7.93 -3.69
CA SER A 65 -6.73 -8.18 -5.09
C SER A 65 -5.22 -8.19 -5.31
N THR A 66 -4.76 -9.01 -6.25
CA THR A 66 -3.40 -8.96 -6.79
C THR A 66 -3.20 -7.79 -7.76
N LYS A 67 -4.29 -7.17 -8.22
CA LYS A 67 -4.32 -6.02 -9.13
C LYS A 67 -5.22 -4.93 -8.57
N HIS A 68 -4.88 -4.40 -7.40
CA HIS A 68 -5.64 -3.31 -6.79
C HIS A 68 -5.24 -1.97 -7.43
N PRO A 69 -6.16 -1.19 -8.04
CA PRO A 69 -5.83 0.13 -8.60
C PRO A 69 -5.21 1.06 -7.54
N ILE A 70 -4.09 1.72 -7.84
CA ILE A 70 -3.41 2.62 -6.90
C ILE A 70 -3.98 4.03 -7.01
N LEU A 71 -4.33 4.42 -8.23
CA LEU A 71 -4.95 5.68 -8.55
C LEU A 71 -6.44 5.41 -8.80
N SER A 72 -7.31 6.07 -8.02
CA SER A 72 -8.75 6.05 -8.25
C SER A 72 -9.26 7.49 -8.30
N SER A 73 -10.20 7.76 -9.18
CA SER A 73 -10.81 9.09 -9.37
C SER A 73 -11.45 9.66 -8.09
N ALA A 74 -11.76 8.82 -7.09
CA ALA A 74 -12.31 9.26 -5.81
C ALA A 74 -11.30 10.05 -4.94
N SER A 75 -10.00 9.79 -5.03
CA SER A 75 -8.99 10.57 -4.28
C SER A 75 -8.72 11.95 -4.90
N MET A 76 -9.10 12.16 -6.17
CA MET A 76 -8.97 13.44 -6.87
C MET A 76 -10.13 14.40 -6.57
N LEU A 77 -11.34 13.88 -6.29
CA LEU A 77 -12.50 14.71 -5.91
C LEU A 77 -12.33 15.40 -4.55
N THR A 78 -11.54 14.83 -3.64
CA THR A 78 -11.28 15.44 -2.32
C THR A 78 -10.37 16.67 -2.43
N GLN A 79 -9.46 16.73 -3.41
CA GLN A 79 -8.60 17.90 -3.65
C GLN A 79 -9.30 18.99 -4.47
N ALA A 80 -10.22 18.62 -5.38
CA ALA A 80 -10.97 19.57 -6.20
C ALA A 80 -11.97 20.43 -5.39
N ASN A 81 -12.39 19.97 -4.20
CA ASN A 81 -13.34 20.67 -3.34
C ASN A 81 -12.72 21.72 -2.39
N GLU A 82 -11.41 21.98 -2.46
CA GLU A 82 -10.75 23.06 -1.69
C GLU A 82 -10.88 24.44 -2.36
N LEU A 83 -11.00 24.50 -3.69
CA LEU A 83 -11.11 25.75 -4.45
C LEU A 83 -12.41 26.55 -4.21
N PRO A 84 -13.60 25.94 -4.02
CA PRO A 84 -14.83 26.70 -3.81
C PRO A 84 -14.90 27.41 -2.45
N ARG A 85 -14.17 26.94 -1.42
CA ARG A 85 -14.24 27.51 -0.06
C ARG A 85 -13.42 28.80 0.11
N LEU A 86 -12.38 28.99 -0.70
CA LEU A 86 -11.59 30.24 -0.72
C LEU A 86 -12.35 31.38 -1.42
N ALA A 87 -13.13 31.08 -2.46
CA ALA A 87 -13.90 32.09 -3.20
C ALA A 87 -15.00 32.76 -2.34
N LEU A 88 -15.59 32.04 -1.38
CA LEU A 88 -16.62 32.56 -0.47
C LEU A 88 -16.07 33.39 0.71
N ARG A 89 -14.75 33.40 0.93
CA ARG A 89 -14.12 34.15 2.03
C ARG A 89 -13.56 35.51 1.60
N ILE A 90 -13.50 35.77 0.30
CA ILE A 90 -13.06 37.06 -0.28
C ILE A 90 -14.24 38.03 -0.47
N LEU A 91 -15.48 37.56 -0.25
CA LEU A 91 -16.72 38.34 -0.44
C LEU A 91 -17.45 38.69 0.86
N ASN A 92 -16.81 38.60 2.04
CA ASN A 92 -17.35 39.09 3.31
C ASN A 92 -16.32 39.93 4.06
#